data_AF-A0A6B2XD47-F1
#
_entry.id   AF-A0A6B2XD47-F1
#
_cell.length_a   1.000
_cell.length_b   1.000
_cell.length_c   1.000
_cell.angle_alpha   90.00
_cell.angle_beta   90.00
_cell.angle_gamma   90.00
#
_symmetry.space_group_name_H-M   'P 1'
#
loop_
_entity.id
_entity.type
_entity.pdbx_description
1 polymer ?
#
loop_
_entity_poly.entity_id
_entity_poly.type
_entity_poly.pdbx_seq_one_letter_code
_entity_poly.pdbx_strand_id
1 'polypeptide(L)'
;MRHRATGPHPGGPYVYRDRCAGQPVEPPLSLNIQCWTISPDRSEGGTLTGQGAVDDADEHLIAEAEKIAVALGRMFPGLCEVVLHDLRDPRHAVRAIENNLSGRQVGDSATELGLARIADPRYPSVVQNYPNRFPDGRPAKSTSIGIRNSAGEYVAALCLNLDVSVLSPVTLALANLVATDTEHPEQPLETLRDRTVRELRQAVEESAAERATTPRSLSREDKKALVRQLHQDGWFDSRDAARTIADLLGVSRATVYNYTK
;
A
#
# COMPACT_ATOMS: atom_id res chain seq x y z
N MET A 1 -45.71 -4.46 8.39
CA MET A 1 -46.04 -5.84 8.82
C MET A 1 -44.94 -6.33 9.76
N ARG A 2 -45.29 -6.85 10.95
CA ARG A 2 -44.30 -7.35 11.93
C ARG A 2 -43.99 -8.82 11.60
N HIS A 3 -42.75 -9.14 11.26
CA HIS A 3 -42.28 -10.52 11.13
C HIS A 3 -41.58 -10.95 12.43
N ARG A 4 -41.87 -12.16 12.91
CA ARG A 4 -41.28 -12.76 14.11
C ARG A 4 -40.36 -13.89 13.67
N ALA A 5 -39.08 -13.81 14.01
CA ALA A 5 -38.15 -14.93 13.83
C ALA A 5 -38.40 -15.98 14.92
N THR A 6 -38.49 -17.25 14.54
CA THR A 6 -38.41 -18.40 15.45
C THR A 6 -37.05 -19.08 15.23
N GLY A 7 -36.34 -19.39 16.32
CA GLY A 7 -34.94 -19.84 16.31
C GLY A 7 -34.68 -21.20 15.63
N PRO A 8 -33.39 -21.55 15.38
CA PRO A 8 -33.01 -22.66 14.51
C PRO A 8 -32.88 -24.03 15.22
N HIS A 9 -33.09 -25.11 14.46
CA HIS A 9 -32.49 -26.43 14.71
C HIS A 9 -31.03 -26.43 14.22
N PRO A 10 -30.14 -27.30 14.77
CA PRO A 10 -28.71 -27.22 14.50
C PRO A 10 -28.35 -27.80 13.12
N GLY A 11 -27.57 -27.05 12.32
CA GLY A 11 -26.77 -27.60 11.23
C GLY A 11 -27.18 -27.34 9.77
N GLY A 12 -28.05 -26.36 9.47
CA GLY A 12 -28.39 -26.01 8.07
C GLY A 12 -28.54 -24.50 7.82
N PRO A 13 -28.46 -24.03 6.56
CA PRO A 13 -28.60 -22.61 6.23
C PRO A 13 -30.05 -22.11 6.46
N TYR A 14 -30.20 -20.82 6.77
CA TYR A 14 -31.49 -20.17 7.03
C TYR A 14 -32.43 -20.25 5.81
N VAL A 15 -33.64 -20.78 6.00
CA VAL A 15 -34.69 -20.81 4.96
C VAL A 15 -35.76 -19.77 5.32
N TYR A 16 -35.90 -18.74 4.48
CA TYR A 16 -37.00 -17.78 4.58
C TYR A 16 -38.27 -18.37 3.94
N ARG A 17 -39.39 -18.31 4.65
CA ARG A 17 -40.72 -18.70 4.13
C ARG A 17 -41.67 -17.52 4.24
N ASP A 18 -42.27 -17.15 3.12
CA ASP A 18 -43.38 -16.19 3.10
C ASP A 18 -44.70 -16.90 3.42
N ARG A 19 -45.64 -16.22 4.08
CA ARG A 19 -46.86 -16.86 4.64
C ARG A 19 -48.02 -16.99 3.64
N CYS A 20 -47.84 -16.58 2.39
CA CYS A 20 -48.81 -16.77 1.32
C CYS A 20 -48.06 -17.32 0.09
N ALA A 21 -48.43 -18.53 -0.35
CA ALA A 21 -47.82 -19.32 -1.45
C ALA A 21 -46.50 -20.04 -1.11
N GLY A 22 -46.57 -21.35 -0.87
CA GLY A 22 -45.44 -22.20 -0.53
C GLY A 22 -44.58 -22.65 -1.72
N GLN A 23 -43.75 -21.77 -2.27
CA GLN A 23 -42.64 -22.14 -3.16
C GLN A 23 -41.34 -21.40 -2.80
N PRO A 24 -40.15 -22.00 -3.02
CA PRO A 24 -38.86 -21.36 -2.73
C PRO A 24 -38.55 -20.26 -3.76
N VAL A 25 -38.06 -19.11 -3.29
CA VAL A 25 -37.64 -17.96 -4.12
C VAL A 25 -36.19 -17.62 -3.82
N GLU A 26 -35.38 -17.44 -4.87
CA GLU A 26 -33.98 -16.97 -4.78
C GLU A 26 -33.90 -15.48 -4.37
N PRO A 27 -32.83 -15.03 -3.68
CA PRO A 27 -32.75 -13.66 -3.20
C PRO A 27 -32.40 -12.67 -4.34
N PRO A 28 -33.06 -11.50 -4.42
CA PRO A 28 -32.71 -10.49 -5.41
C PRO A 28 -31.43 -9.74 -5.03
N LEU A 29 -30.54 -9.59 -6.00
CA LEU A 29 -29.41 -8.65 -5.99
C LEU A 29 -29.95 -7.21 -5.98
N SER A 30 -30.12 -6.62 -4.80
CA SER A 30 -30.20 -5.17 -4.66
C SER A 30 -29.78 -4.73 -3.25
N LEU A 31 -28.72 -3.92 -3.20
CA LEU A 31 -28.35 -3.14 -2.03
C LEU A 31 -29.54 -2.28 -1.62
N ASN A 32 -30.09 -2.52 -0.43
CA ASN A 32 -30.93 -1.54 0.26
C ASN A 32 -30.32 -1.27 1.62
N ILE A 33 -29.53 -0.19 1.70
CA ILE A 33 -29.11 0.43 2.96
C ILE A 33 -30.37 1.11 3.53
N GLN A 34 -31.15 0.38 4.32
CA GLN A 34 -32.12 1.01 5.20
C GLN A 34 -31.41 1.44 6.47
N CYS A 35 -31.19 2.75 6.57
CA CYS A 35 -30.77 3.44 7.77
C CYS A 35 -31.84 3.21 8.85
N TRP A 36 -31.49 2.47 9.91
CA TRP A 36 -32.35 2.32 11.07
C TRP A 36 -32.17 3.56 11.96
N THR A 37 -33.13 4.48 11.93
CA THR A 37 -33.27 5.51 12.96
C THR A 37 -33.86 4.88 14.21
N ILE A 38 -33.04 4.78 15.27
CA ILE A 38 -33.50 4.46 16.62
C ILE A 38 -34.30 5.65 17.13
N SER A 39 -35.60 5.45 17.39
CA SER A 39 -36.39 6.39 18.20
C SER A 39 -36.22 6.00 19.67
N PRO A 40 -35.87 6.91 20.58
CA PRO A 40 -35.81 6.59 21.99
C PRO A 40 -37.24 6.46 22.53
N ASP A 41 -37.56 5.27 23.04
CA ASP A 41 -38.73 5.06 23.87
C ASP A 41 -38.51 5.81 25.20
N ARG A 42 -39.30 6.85 25.46
CA ARG A 42 -39.28 7.56 26.74
C ARG A 42 -40.12 6.79 27.73
N SER A 43 -39.47 5.97 28.54
CA SER A 43 -40.02 5.52 29.82
C SER A 43 -39.02 5.72 30.97
N GLU A 44 -39.49 6.56 31.91
CA GLU A 44 -39.19 6.59 33.34
C GLU A 44 -37.78 6.99 33.81
N GLY A 45 -37.74 8.19 34.41
CA GLY A 45 -36.55 8.76 35.05
C GLY A 45 -36.17 8.01 36.31
N GLY A 46 -35.18 7.13 36.18
CA GLY A 46 -34.26 6.78 37.26
C GLY A 46 -33.00 7.63 37.12
N THR A 47 -32.59 8.31 38.18
CA THR A 47 -31.29 9.00 38.22
C THR A 47 -30.20 7.93 38.10
N LEU A 48 -29.62 7.79 36.91
CA LEU A 48 -28.46 6.91 36.70
C LEU A 48 -27.38 7.31 37.70
N THR A 49 -26.86 6.34 38.44
CA THR A 49 -25.66 6.55 39.27
C THR A 49 -24.51 6.95 38.34
N GLY A 50 -23.54 7.74 38.83
CA GLY A 50 -22.44 8.24 38.00
C GLY A 50 -21.70 7.16 37.21
N GLN A 51 -21.66 5.92 37.73
CA GLN A 51 -21.08 4.76 37.06
C GLN A 51 -21.95 4.25 35.89
N GLY A 52 -23.26 4.11 36.08
CA GLY A 52 -24.16 3.61 35.04
C GLY A 52 -24.29 4.55 33.83
N ALA A 53 -24.13 5.86 34.05
CA ALA A 53 -24.09 6.84 32.96
C ALA A 53 -22.78 6.79 32.16
N VAL A 54 -21.65 6.45 32.79
CA VAL A 54 -20.35 6.28 32.11
C VAL A 54 -20.35 4.99 31.30
N ASP A 55 -20.85 3.89 31.86
CA ASP A 55 -20.93 2.60 31.16
C ASP A 55 -21.80 2.69 29.88
N ASP A 56 -22.90 3.46 29.93
CA ASP A 56 -23.78 3.71 28.77
C ASP A 56 -23.09 4.57 27.69
N ALA A 57 -22.32 5.58 28.10
CA ALA A 57 -21.54 6.41 27.18
C ALA A 57 -20.41 5.62 26.49
N ASP A 58 -19.74 4.74 27.25
CA ASP A 58 -18.70 3.87 26.74
C ASP A 58 -19.28 2.83 25.77
N GLU A 59 -20.42 2.21 26.09
CA GLU A 59 -21.15 1.34 25.18
C GLU A 59 -21.52 2.04 23.87
N HIS A 60 -22.05 3.27 23.96
CA HIS A 60 -22.40 4.04 22.77
C HIS A 60 -21.17 4.26 21.88
N LEU A 61 -20.03 4.65 22.46
CA LEU A 61 -18.79 4.85 21.73
C LEU A 61 -18.29 3.56 21.05
N ILE A 62 -18.38 2.42 21.75
CA ILE A 62 -18.00 1.10 21.23
C ILE A 62 -18.94 0.68 20.09
N ALA A 63 -20.24 0.90 20.24
CA ALA A 63 -21.23 0.59 19.21
C ALA A 63 -21.02 1.42 17.91
N GLU A 64 -20.64 2.69 18.02
CA GLU A 64 -20.27 3.50 16.85
C GLU A 64 -18.96 2.99 16.22
N ALA A 65 -17.97 2.60 17.03
CA ALA A 65 -16.73 1.99 16.54
C ALA A 65 -16.96 0.65 15.84
N GLU A 66 -17.95 -0.14 16.29
CA GLU A 66 -18.33 -1.40 15.65
C GLU A 66 -18.81 -1.18 14.21
N LYS A 67 -19.58 -0.12 13.95
CA LYS A 67 -19.98 0.24 12.58
C LYS A 67 -18.77 0.53 11.69
N ILE A 68 -17.76 1.21 12.23
CA ILE A 68 -16.51 1.50 11.51
C ILE A 68 -15.74 0.21 11.24
N ALA A 69 -15.63 -0.67 12.24
CA ALA A 69 -14.97 -1.97 12.10
C ALA A 69 -15.60 -2.80 10.99
N VAL A 70 -16.93 -2.91 11.00
CA VAL A 70 -17.71 -3.62 9.98
C VAL A 70 -17.52 -3.00 8.59
N ALA A 71 -17.59 -1.67 8.48
CA ALA A 71 -17.42 -0.99 7.21
C ALA A 71 -16.01 -1.19 6.61
N LEU A 72 -14.97 -1.05 7.43
CA LEU A 72 -13.58 -1.26 6.99
C LEU A 72 -13.32 -2.70 6.58
N GLY A 73 -13.81 -3.67 7.34
CA GLY A 73 -13.67 -5.08 7.00
C GLY A 73 -14.32 -5.40 5.67
N ARG A 74 -15.58 -4.98 5.47
CA ARG A 74 -16.30 -5.20 4.21
C ARG A 74 -15.68 -4.47 3.02
N MET A 75 -14.96 -3.38 3.24
CA MET A 75 -14.24 -2.65 2.19
C MET A 75 -13.01 -3.40 1.68
N PHE A 76 -12.38 -4.24 2.51
CA PHE A 76 -11.14 -4.98 2.19
C PHE A 76 -11.28 -6.49 2.40
N PRO A 77 -12.21 -7.17 1.71
CA PRO A 77 -12.53 -8.56 1.95
C PRO A 77 -11.32 -9.47 1.72
N GLY A 78 -11.05 -10.35 2.69
CA GLY A 78 -9.95 -11.33 2.64
C GLY A 78 -8.53 -10.73 2.67
N LEU A 79 -8.40 -9.41 2.73
CA LEU A 79 -7.12 -8.69 2.69
C LEU A 79 -6.75 -8.12 4.07
N CYS A 80 -7.73 -7.52 4.76
CA CYS A 80 -7.50 -6.88 6.06
C CYS A 80 -8.48 -7.42 7.10
N GLU A 81 -7.96 -8.12 8.11
CA GLU A 81 -8.72 -8.46 9.30
C GLU A 81 -8.93 -7.20 10.14
N VAL A 82 -10.16 -6.96 10.56
CA VAL A 82 -10.52 -5.83 11.41
C VAL A 82 -11.13 -6.37 12.69
N VAL A 83 -10.54 -6.05 13.84
CA VAL A 83 -10.97 -6.54 15.15
C VAL A 83 -11.27 -5.35 16.04
N LEU A 84 -12.49 -5.27 16.57
CA LEU A 84 -12.83 -4.35 17.64
C LEU A 84 -12.75 -5.10 18.97
N HIS A 85 -11.95 -4.56 19.88
CA HIS A 85 -11.84 -5.01 21.26
C HIS A 85 -12.60 -4.06 22.18
N ASP A 86 -13.50 -4.60 23.00
CA ASP A 86 -13.99 -3.97 24.22
C ASP A 86 -12.98 -4.25 25.35
N LEU A 87 -12.34 -3.21 25.85
CA LEU A 87 -11.29 -3.33 26.87
C LEU A 87 -11.82 -3.27 28.29
N ARG A 88 -13.14 -3.08 28.49
CA ARG A 88 -13.77 -3.07 29.82
C ARG A 88 -13.90 -4.48 30.41
N ASP A 89 -13.99 -5.52 29.56
CA ASP A 89 -13.82 -6.93 29.95
C ASP A 89 -12.67 -7.59 29.15
N PRO A 90 -11.42 -7.48 29.62
CA PRO A 90 -10.25 -8.01 28.90
C PRO A 90 -10.26 -9.53 28.70
N ARG A 91 -11.10 -10.29 29.42
CA ARG A 91 -11.22 -11.74 29.23
C ARG A 91 -12.13 -12.10 28.07
N HIS A 92 -13.04 -11.20 27.69
CA HIS A 92 -13.97 -11.37 26.57
C HIS A 92 -13.94 -10.17 25.64
N ALA A 93 -12.73 -9.75 25.27
CA ALA A 93 -12.51 -8.46 24.66
C ALA A 93 -13.00 -8.38 23.21
N VAL A 94 -12.96 -9.45 22.41
CA VAL A 94 -13.37 -9.34 20.99
C VAL A 94 -14.86 -9.06 20.91
N ARG A 95 -15.21 -7.83 20.54
CA ARG A 95 -16.59 -7.37 20.36
C ARG A 95 -17.11 -7.63 18.96
N ALA A 96 -16.25 -7.43 17.95
CA ALA A 96 -16.54 -7.69 16.55
C ALA A 96 -15.25 -8.06 15.79
N ILE A 97 -15.41 -8.89 14.77
CA ILE A 97 -14.32 -9.29 13.87
C ILE A 97 -14.83 -9.42 12.44
N GLU A 98 -14.13 -8.80 11.49
CA GLU A 98 -14.36 -8.93 10.06
C GLU A 98 -13.11 -9.48 9.38
N ASN A 99 -13.31 -10.27 8.31
CA ASN A 99 -12.24 -10.99 7.61
C ASN A 99 -11.34 -11.76 8.58
N ASN A 100 -11.89 -12.72 9.31
CA ASN A 100 -11.17 -13.49 10.32
C ASN A 100 -10.00 -14.29 9.72
N LEU A 101 -8.80 -13.71 9.76
CA LEU A 101 -7.56 -14.29 9.25
C LEU A 101 -6.74 -14.94 10.38
N SER A 102 -6.95 -14.48 11.61
CA SER A 102 -6.28 -14.96 12.82
C SER A 102 -6.94 -16.20 13.44
N GLY A 103 -8.16 -16.54 13.05
CA GLY A 103 -8.94 -17.63 13.64
C GLY A 103 -9.62 -17.27 14.96
N ARG A 104 -9.57 -16.00 15.36
CA ARG A 104 -10.20 -15.50 16.59
C ARG A 104 -11.71 -15.43 16.48
N GLN A 105 -12.40 -15.39 17.62
CA GLN A 105 -13.86 -15.32 17.70
C GLN A 105 -14.31 -14.19 18.62
N VAL A 106 -15.57 -13.77 18.45
CA VAL A 106 -16.23 -12.86 19.39
C VAL A 106 -16.22 -13.50 20.78
N GLY A 107 -15.80 -12.72 21.79
CA GLY A 107 -15.59 -13.18 23.15
C GLY A 107 -14.19 -13.71 23.47
N ASP A 108 -13.25 -13.75 22.53
CA ASP A 108 -11.85 -14.06 22.86
C ASP A 108 -11.19 -12.93 23.69
N SER A 109 -10.18 -13.29 24.50
CA SER A 109 -9.47 -12.37 25.40
C SER A 109 -8.65 -11.29 24.68
N ALA A 110 -8.34 -10.18 25.36
CA ALA A 110 -7.48 -9.13 24.82
C ALA A 110 -6.07 -9.67 24.45
N THR A 111 -5.43 -9.04 23.46
CA THR A 111 -4.01 -9.27 23.17
C THR A 111 -3.13 -8.59 24.21
N GLU A 112 -1.84 -8.93 24.20
CA GLU A 112 -0.79 -8.28 24.99
C GLU A 112 -0.77 -6.76 24.75
N LEU A 113 -1.03 -6.32 23.51
CA LEU A 113 -1.13 -4.89 23.18
C LEU A 113 -2.38 -4.24 23.80
N GLY A 114 -3.51 -4.94 23.81
CA GLY A 114 -4.71 -4.51 24.52
C GLY A 114 -4.48 -4.40 26.03
N LEU A 115 -3.84 -5.41 26.63
CA LEU A 115 -3.46 -5.43 28.04
C LEU A 115 -2.47 -4.31 28.39
N ALA A 116 -1.50 -4.03 27.53
CA ALA A 116 -0.56 -2.93 27.71
C ALA A 116 -1.26 -1.56 27.70
N ARG A 117 -2.30 -1.38 26.87
CA ARG A 117 -3.14 -0.17 26.89
C ARG A 117 -3.93 -0.03 28.18
N ILE A 118 -4.52 -1.11 28.67
CA ILE A 118 -5.25 -1.11 29.94
C ILE A 118 -4.30 -0.74 31.10
N ALA A 119 -3.06 -1.23 31.07
CA ALA A 119 -2.09 -1.04 32.14
C ALA A 119 -1.46 0.36 32.22
N ASP A 120 -1.29 1.07 31.09
CA ASP A 120 -0.69 2.42 31.08
C ASP A 120 -1.60 3.42 30.34
N PRO A 121 -2.23 4.36 31.06
CA PRO A 121 -2.99 5.45 30.44
C PRO A 121 -2.17 6.33 29.50
N ARG A 122 -0.83 6.29 29.53
CA ARG A 122 0.05 7.02 28.60
C ARG A 122 0.46 6.19 27.39
N TYR A 123 0.05 4.92 27.32
CA TYR A 123 0.31 4.08 26.15
C TYR A 123 -0.17 4.79 24.88
N PRO A 124 0.54 4.70 23.74
CA PRO A 124 0.19 5.43 22.53
C PRO A 124 -1.27 5.22 22.07
N SER A 125 -1.96 6.32 21.76
CA SER A 125 -3.33 6.29 21.23
C SER A 125 -3.42 5.52 19.93
N VAL A 126 -2.40 5.63 19.08
CA VAL A 126 -2.30 4.84 17.85
C VAL A 126 -0.90 4.26 17.71
N VAL A 127 -0.82 2.95 17.52
CA VAL A 127 0.40 2.24 17.11
C VAL A 127 0.20 1.85 15.66
N GLN A 128 0.89 2.52 14.75
CA GLN A 128 0.61 2.42 13.31
C GLN A 128 1.67 1.62 12.56
N ASN A 129 1.23 0.92 11.51
CA ASN A 129 2.10 0.37 10.47
C ASN A 129 3.27 -0.47 11.00
N TYR A 130 3.03 -1.25 12.06
CA TYR A 130 4.06 -2.09 12.66
C TYR A 130 4.04 -3.50 12.06
N PRO A 131 5.19 -4.19 12.02
CA PRO A 131 5.25 -5.58 11.57
C PRO A 131 4.60 -6.51 12.59
N ASN A 132 3.82 -7.47 12.11
CA ASN A 132 3.15 -8.47 12.91
C ASN A 132 3.06 -9.80 12.12
N ARG A 133 2.52 -10.85 12.74
CA ARG A 133 2.27 -12.15 12.10
C ARG A 133 0.92 -12.69 12.53
N PHE A 134 0.21 -13.32 11.59
CA PHE A 134 -0.93 -14.17 11.93
C PHE A 134 -0.45 -15.46 12.63
N PRO A 135 -1.33 -16.19 13.33
CA PRO A 135 -0.96 -17.42 14.03
C PRO A 135 -0.38 -18.51 13.13
N ASP A 136 -0.74 -18.52 11.85
CA ASP A 136 -0.18 -19.43 10.83
C ASP A 136 1.20 -18.98 10.28
N GLY A 137 1.74 -17.87 10.78
CA GLY A 137 3.05 -17.32 10.40
C GLY A 137 3.02 -16.34 9.23
N ARG A 138 1.88 -16.17 8.54
CA ARG A 138 1.76 -15.19 7.45
C ARG A 138 2.13 -13.78 7.95
N PRO A 139 2.95 -13.04 7.18
CA PRO A 139 3.34 -11.69 7.55
C PRO A 139 2.14 -10.75 7.50
N ALA A 140 2.00 -9.94 8.54
CA ALA A 140 0.95 -8.92 8.62
C ALA A 140 1.56 -7.54 8.85
N LYS A 141 0.94 -6.52 8.27
CA LYS A 141 1.19 -5.11 8.58
C LYS A 141 0.00 -4.62 9.39
N SER A 142 0.25 -4.22 10.63
CA SER A 142 -0.81 -3.96 11.61
C SER A 142 -0.87 -2.49 12.05
N THR A 143 -2.07 -2.05 12.39
CA THR A 143 -2.34 -0.77 13.07
C THR A 143 -3.33 -1.01 14.20
N SER A 144 -3.07 -0.46 15.38
CA SER A 144 -3.96 -0.55 16.53
C SER A 144 -4.30 0.84 17.06
N ILE A 145 -5.58 1.17 17.05
CA ILE A 145 -6.15 2.45 17.47
C ILE A 145 -6.85 2.23 18.81
N GLY A 146 -6.34 2.82 19.88
CA GLY A 146 -7.00 2.82 21.18
C GLY A 146 -8.06 3.91 21.24
N ILE A 147 -9.23 3.56 21.75
CA ILE A 147 -10.40 4.43 21.87
C ILE A 147 -10.54 4.78 23.35
N ARG A 148 -10.59 6.08 23.63
CA ARG A 148 -10.72 6.59 25.00
C ARG A 148 -12.09 7.21 25.22
N ASN A 149 -12.61 7.04 26.42
CA ASN A 149 -13.77 7.77 26.87
C ASN A 149 -13.42 9.22 27.25
N SER A 150 -14.42 9.98 27.70
CA SER A 150 -14.26 11.37 28.12
C SER A 150 -13.39 11.54 29.38
N ALA A 151 -13.22 10.49 30.18
CA ALA A 151 -12.29 10.45 31.31
C ALA A 151 -10.83 10.21 30.89
N GLY A 152 -10.58 9.92 29.61
CA GLY A 152 -9.26 9.63 29.07
C GLY A 152 -8.81 8.19 29.27
N GLU A 153 -9.71 7.28 29.65
CA GLU A 153 -9.43 5.87 29.89
C GLU A 153 -9.62 5.06 28.61
N TYR A 154 -8.80 4.05 28.37
CA TYR A 154 -8.99 3.16 27.22
C TYR A 154 -10.15 2.20 27.46
N VAL A 155 -11.21 2.35 26.66
CA VAL A 155 -12.43 1.52 26.75
C VAL A 155 -12.55 0.54 25.60
N ALA A 156 -11.85 0.80 24.49
CA ALA A 156 -11.80 -0.10 23.35
C ALA A 156 -10.50 0.04 22.55
N ALA A 157 -10.28 -0.90 21.64
CA ALA A 157 -9.25 -0.79 20.61
C ALA A 157 -9.74 -1.35 19.27
N LEU A 158 -9.48 -0.63 18.18
CA LEU A 158 -9.71 -1.08 16.82
C LEU A 158 -8.37 -1.49 16.20
N CYS A 159 -8.25 -2.77 15.81
CA CYS A 159 -7.06 -3.34 15.20
C CYS A 159 -7.32 -3.66 13.73
N LEU A 160 -6.37 -3.27 12.88
CA LEU A 160 -6.34 -3.53 11.45
C LEU A 160 -5.11 -4.38 11.16
N ASN A 161 -5.29 -5.61 10.66
CA ASN A 161 -4.21 -6.54 10.34
C ASN A 161 -4.26 -6.85 8.84
N LEU A 162 -3.35 -6.27 8.07
CA LEU A 162 -3.27 -6.46 6.63
C LEU A 162 -2.38 -7.66 6.31
N ASP A 163 -2.90 -8.68 5.63
CA ASP A 163 -2.08 -9.77 5.09
C ASP A 163 -1.27 -9.24 3.90
N VAL A 164 0.05 -9.08 4.10
CA VAL A 164 0.92 -8.59 3.02
C VAL A 164 1.40 -9.72 2.10
N SER A 165 1.18 -10.98 2.48
CA SER A 165 1.59 -12.12 1.65
C SER A 165 0.84 -12.18 0.32
N VAL A 166 -0.39 -11.65 0.27
CA VAL A 166 -1.21 -11.53 -0.95
C VAL A 166 -0.60 -10.64 -2.03
N LEU A 167 0.36 -9.77 -1.67
CA LEU A 167 1.09 -8.91 -2.61
C LEU A 167 2.36 -9.58 -3.16
N SER A 168 2.76 -10.73 -2.61
CA SER A 168 3.95 -11.47 -3.04
C SER A 168 3.91 -11.88 -4.52
N PRO A 169 2.79 -12.40 -5.08
CA PRO A 169 2.75 -12.78 -6.49
C PRO A 169 3.00 -11.61 -7.45
N VAL A 170 2.47 -10.42 -7.13
CA VAL A 170 2.70 -9.21 -7.92
C VAL A 170 4.17 -8.80 -7.85
N THR A 171 4.76 -8.84 -6.66
CA THR A 171 6.18 -8.54 -6.46
C THR A 171 7.06 -9.51 -7.24
N LEU A 172 6.76 -10.80 -7.20
CA LEU A 172 7.48 -11.83 -7.94
C LEU A 172 7.33 -11.67 -9.46
N ALA A 173 6.12 -11.36 -9.94
CA ALA A 173 5.88 -11.12 -11.36
C ALA A 173 6.70 -9.92 -11.88
N LEU A 174 6.73 -8.82 -11.14
CA LEU A 174 7.56 -7.66 -11.47
C LEU A 174 9.05 -8.00 -11.42
N ALA A 175 9.51 -8.71 -10.39
CA ALA A 175 10.89 -9.14 -10.27
C ALA A 175 11.33 -10.01 -11.45
N ASN A 176 10.49 -10.96 -11.87
CA ASN A 176 10.76 -11.82 -13.03
C ASN A 176 10.72 -11.03 -14.34
N LEU A 177 9.83 -10.04 -14.48
CA LEU A 177 9.73 -9.23 -15.69
C LEU A 177 10.96 -8.34 -15.91
N VAL A 178 11.56 -7.82 -14.83
CA VAL A 178 12.75 -6.96 -14.89
C VAL A 178 14.06 -7.73 -14.76
N ALA A 179 14.00 -9.03 -14.51
CA ALA A 179 15.19 -9.87 -14.40
C ALA A 179 15.93 -9.89 -15.75
N THR A 180 17.25 -9.76 -15.68
CA THR A 180 18.16 -9.89 -16.83
C THR A 180 19.06 -11.10 -16.61
N ASP A 181 19.26 -11.89 -17.65
CA ASP A 181 20.20 -13.02 -17.57
C ASP A 181 21.64 -12.51 -17.44
N THR A 182 22.37 -13.04 -16.47
CA THR A 182 23.80 -12.74 -16.28
C THR A 182 24.71 -13.67 -17.09
N GLU A 183 24.15 -14.55 -17.93
CA GLU A 183 24.89 -15.58 -18.66
C GLU A 183 25.66 -15.06 -19.89
N HIS A 184 25.65 -13.75 -20.13
CA HIS A 184 26.36 -13.13 -21.26
C HIS A 184 27.40 -12.07 -20.83
N PRO A 185 28.35 -12.40 -19.94
CA PRO A 185 29.37 -11.45 -19.50
C PRO A 185 30.30 -10.96 -20.62
N GLU A 186 30.38 -11.69 -21.73
CA GLU A 186 31.22 -11.34 -22.89
C GLU A 186 30.46 -10.67 -24.05
N GLN A 187 29.14 -10.45 -23.94
CA GLN A 187 28.45 -9.71 -24.98
C GLN A 187 28.84 -8.21 -24.93
N PRO A 188 29.18 -7.60 -26.08
CA PRO A 188 29.40 -6.16 -26.13
C PRO A 188 28.19 -5.43 -25.58
N LEU A 189 28.43 -4.43 -24.71
CA LEU A 189 27.36 -3.54 -24.25
C LEU A 189 26.79 -2.80 -25.46
N GLU A 190 25.61 -3.24 -25.93
CA GLU A 190 24.92 -2.57 -27.02
C GLU A 190 24.33 -1.26 -26.51
N THR A 191 24.95 -0.15 -26.88
CA THR A 191 24.33 1.16 -26.72
C THR A 191 23.34 1.33 -27.87
N LEU A 192 22.05 1.16 -27.63
CA LEU A 192 20.93 1.48 -28.54
C LEU A 192 20.81 3.00 -28.80
N ARG A 193 21.94 3.70 -28.91
CA ARG A 193 22.02 5.12 -29.23
C ARG A 193 21.95 5.26 -30.74
N ASP A 194 20.92 5.94 -31.22
CA ASP A 194 20.91 6.47 -32.58
C ASP A 194 21.99 7.55 -32.66
N ARG A 195 23.19 7.19 -33.14
CA ARG A 195 24.33 8.10 -33.36
C ARG A 195 23.97 9.18 -34.37
N THR A 196 23.20 10.15 -33.91
CA THR A 196 22.69 11.26 -34.70
C THR A 196 23.69 12.40 -34.67
N VAL A 197 23.61 13.28 -35.66
CA VAL A 197 24.41 14.53 -35.74
C VAL A 197 24.26 15.38 -34.46
N ARG A 198 23.11 15.29 -33.78
CA ARG A 198 22.86 15.97 -32.49
C ARG A 198 23.72 15.41 -31.36
N GLU A 199 23.81 14.09 -31.25
CA GLU A 199 24.63 13.44 -30.21
C GLU A 199 26.13 13.66 -30.46
N LEU A 200 26.57 13.63 -31.71
CA LEU A 200 27.95 13.98 -32.08
C LEU A 200 28.31 15.41 -31.64
N ARG A 201 27.38 16.35 -31.85
CA ARG A 201 27.54 17.74 -31.41
C ARG A 201 27.63 17.83 -29.89
N GLN A 202 26.74 17.14 -29.18
CA GLN A 202 26.76 17.11 -27.72
C GLN A 202 28.07 16.52 -27.18
N ALA A 203 28.53 15.39 -27.72
CA ALA A 203 29.79 14.76 -27.30
C ALA A 203 31.00 15.68 -27.50
N VAL A 204 31.05 16.42 -28.62
CA VAL A 204 32.10 17.41 -28.89
C VAL A 204 32.02 18.61 -27.94
N GLU A 205 30.81 19.09 -27.65
CA GLU A 205 30.58 20.21 -26.72
C GLU A 205 30.92 19.84 -25.28
N GLU A 206 30.51 18.65 -24.79
CA GLU A 206 30.85 18.12 -23.47
C GLU A 206 32.37 17.95 -23.30
N SER A 207 33.04 17.35 -24.29
CA SER A 207 34.50 17.17 -24.26
C SER A 207 35.27 18.49 -24.18
N ALA A 208 34.71 19.56 -24.77
CA ALA A 208 35.29 20.90 -24.66
C ALA A 208 34.97 21.55 -23.30
N ALA A 209 33.75 21.36 -22.79
CA ALA A 209 33.32 21.89 -21.51
C ALA A 209 34.11 21.30 -20.32
N GLU A 210 34.47 20.01 -20.37
CA GLU A 210 35.37 19.36 -19.39
C GLU A 210 36.73 20.07 -19.27
N ARG A 211 37.17 20.73 -20.33
CA ARG A 211 38.41 21.54 -20.39
C ARG A 211 38.14 23.03 -20.16
N ALA A 212 36.95 23.37 -19.64
CA ALA A 212 36.48 24.73 -19.43
C ALA A 212 36.62 25.63 -20.68
N THR A 213 36.38 25.07 -21.88
CA THR A 213 36.56 25.77 -23.15
C THR A 213 35.44 25.45 -24.14
N THR A 214 35.51 26.04 -25.35
CA THR A 214 34.60 25.73 -26.46
C THR A 214 35.31 24.86 -27.50
N PRO A 215 34.57 24.10 -28.34
CA PRO A 215 35.18 23.21 -29.34
C PRO A 215 36.18 23.91 -30.29
N ARG A 216 35.90 25.17 -30.65
CA ARG A 216 36.82 25.97 -31.51
C ARG A 216 38.05 26.47 -30.76
N SER A 217 37.93 26.70 -29.47
CA SER A 217 38.99 27.20 -28.59
C SER A 217 39.91 26.11 -28.05
N LEU A 218 39.61 24.82 -28.31
CA LEU A 218 40.50 23.72 -27.97
C LEU A 218 41.90 23.88 -28.59
N SER A 219 42.93 23.49 -27.85
CA SER A 219 44.30 23.47 -28.37
C SER A 219 44.41 22.48 -29.54
N ARG A 220 45.47 22.61 -30.35
CA ARG A 220 45.71 21.68 -31.45
C ARG A 220 45.84 20.23 -30.97
N GLU A 221 46.49 20.03 -29.82
CA GLU A 221 46.65 18.70 -29.22
C GLU A 221 45.32 18.15 -28.72
N ASP A 222 44.50 18.97 -28.06
CA ASP A 222 43.17 18.57 -27.60
C ASP A 222 42.22 18.25 -28.74
N LYS A 223 42.23 19.06 -29.82
CA LYS A 223 41.45 18.77 -31.03
C LYS A 223 41.86 17.42 -31.64
N LYS A 224 43.16 17.13 -31.65
CA LYS A 224 43.67 15.85 -32.16
C LYS A 224 43.25 14.68 -31.26
N ALA A 225 43.36 14.83 -29.94
CA ALA A 225 42.94 13.82 -28.97
C ALA A 225 41.43 13.52 -29.09
N LEU A 226 40.60 14.57 -29.14
CA LEU A 226 39.15 14.44 -29.29
C LEU A 226 38.78 13.74 -30.61
N VAL A 227 39.40 14.11 -31.74
CA VAL A 227 39.12 13.46 -33.02
C VAL A 227 39.51 11.97 -33.01
N ARG A 228 40.61 11.60 -32.34
CA ARG A 228 41.00 10.19 -32.19
C ARG A 228 40.02 9.42 -31.33
N GLN A 229 39.58 10.01 -30.22
CA GLN A 229 38.56 9.42 -29.36
C GLN A 229 37.26 9.21 -30.15
N LEU A 230 36.76 10.23 -30.85
CA LEU A 230 35.55 10.11 -31.67
C LEU A 230 35.68 9.06 -32.78
N HIS A 231 36.89 8.86 -33.31
CA HIS A 231 37.17 7.82 -34.30
C HIS A 231 37.18 6.42 -33.67
N GLN A 232 37.81 6.25 -32.51
CA GLN A 232 37.79 5.00 -31.75
C GLN A 232 36.38 4.63 -31.30
N ASP A 233 35.60 5.63 -30.92
CA ASP A 233 34.22 5.47 -30.52
C ASP A 233 33.33 5.09 -31.71
N GLY A 234 33.77 5.26 -32.97
CA GLY A 234 33.04 4.87 -34.19
C GLY A 234 32.12 5.96 -34.77
N TRP A 235 32.29 7.23 -34.41
CA TRP A 235 31.44 8.31 -34.92
C TRP A 235 31.58 8.51 -36.44
N PHE A 236 32.70 8.09 -37.01
CA PHE A 236 33.03 8.27 -38.42
C PHE A 236 32.26 7.37 -39.38
N ASP A 237 31.51 6.38 -38.86
CA ASP A 237 30.67 5.49 -39.69
C ASP A 237 29.44 6.21 -40.26
N SER A 238 29.09 7.39 -39.71
CA SER A 238 28.03 8.25 -40.24
C SER A 238 28.53 9.11 -41.40
N ARG A 239 27.75 9.16 -42.50
CA ARG A 239 28.07 9.86 -43.76
C ARG A 239 28.49 11.32 -43.60
N ASP A 240 28.05 12.00 -42.54
CA ASP A 240 28.28 13.44 -42.31
C ASP A 240 29.14 13.77 -41.07
N ALA A 241 29.66 12.75 -40.36
CA ALA A 241 30.39 12.96 -39.11
C ALA A 241 31.65 13.81 -39.29
N ALA A 242 32.48 13.49 -40.29
CA ALA A 242 33.72 14.23 -40.54
C ALA A 242 33.48 15.71 -40.90
N ARG A 243 32.36 16.03 -41.58
CA ARG A 243 31.97 17.42 -41.88
C ARG A 243 31.52 18.13 -40.60
N THR A 244 30.66 17.48 -39.82
CA THR A 244 30.14 18.03 -38.55
C THR A 244 31.27 18.32 -37.56
N ILE A 245 32.22 17.40 -37.40
CA ILE A 245 33.40 17.57 -36.53
C ILE A 245 34.26 18.74 -37.01
N ALA A 246 34.48 18.85 -38.33
CA ALA A 246 35.24 19.95 -38.92
C ALA A 246 34.60 21.32 -38.60
N ASP A 247 33.28 21.43 -38.77
CA ASP A 247 32.53 22.67 -38.51
C ASP A 247 32.53 23.08 -37.03
N LEU A 248 32.43 22.10 -36.14
CA LEU A 248 32.45 22.28 -34.68
C LEU A 248 33.82 22.72 -34.18
N LEU A 249 34.90 22.06 -34.64
CA LEU A 249 36.27 22.37 -34.22
C LEU A 249 36.87 23.57 -34.96
N GLY A 250 36.21 24.06 -36.02
CA GLY A 250 36.70 25.16 -36.85
C GLY A 250 37.96 24.78 -37.62
N VAL A 251 38.01 23.57 -38.16
CA VAL A 251 39.13 23.04 -38.95
C VAL A 251 38.65 22.49 -40.29
N SER A 252 39.55 22.18 -41.21
CA SER A 252 39.17 21.54 -42.47
C SER A 252 38.85 20.05 -42.30
N ARG A 253 38.01 19.48 -43.18
CA ARG A 253 37.79 18.02 -43.22
C ARG A 253 39.09 17.23 -43.38
N ALA A 254 40.04 17.72 -44.17
CA ALA A 254 41.36 17.10 -44.33
C ALA A 254 42.13 17.08 -43.00
N THR A 255 42.02 18.13 -42.19
CA THR A 255 42.61 18.19 -40.85
C THR A 255 42.00 17.15 -39.91
N VAL A 256 40.68 16.93 -39.98
CA VAL A 256 40.00 15.88 -39.19
C VAL A 256 40.56 14.49 -39.53
N TYR A 257 40.65 14.11 -40.81
CA TYR A 257 41.24 12.82 -41.20
C TYR A 257 42.75 12.70 -40.90
N ASN A 258 43.48 13.82 -40.86
CA ASN A 258 44.87 13.80 -40.41
C ASN A 258 45.00 13.56 -38.91
N TYR A 259 43.97 13.91 -38.13
CA TYR A 259 43.95 13.68 -36.69
C TYR A 259 43.49 12.27 -36.32
N THR A 260 42.82 11.53 -37.21
CA THR A 260 42.47 10.11 -36.96
C THR A 260 43.68 9.17 -37.04
N LYS A 261 44.81 9.64 -37.59
CA LYS A 261 46.11 8.93 -37.61
C LYS A 261 46.93 9.22 -36.35
#